data_AF-A0A8J7XUI0-F1
#
_entry.id   AF-A0A8J7XUI0-F1
#
_cell.length_a   1.000
_cell.length_b   1.000
_cell.length_c   1.000
_cell.angle_alpha   90.00
_cell.angle_beta   90.00
_cell.angle_gamma   90.00
#
_symmetry.space_group_name_H-M   'P 1'
#
loop_
_entity.id
_entity.type
_entity.pdbx_description
1 polymer ?
#
loop_
_entity_poly.entity_id
_entity_poly.type
_entity_poly.pdbx_seq_one_letter_code
_entity_poly.pdbx_strand_id
1 'polypeptide(L)' 'MDIPRGDAFLPEYTREDLIELYLKEKDSKAKMRLLAAIYRKEGLKYREISWRLKYASTTIKGWLRRRFINEYVFE' A
#
# COMPACT_ATOMS: atom_id res chain seq x y z
N MET A 1 -0.78 -0.98 -17.03
CA MET A 1 -0.76 -2.23 -16.25
C MET A 1 -1.57 -2.04 -14.98
N ASP A 2 -2.40 -3.02 -14.64
CA ASP A 2 -3.04 -3.08 -13.33
C ASP A 2 -2.08 -3.74 -12.32
N ILE A 3 -2.07 -3.28 -11.09
CA ILE A 3 -1.26 -3.86 -10.02
C ILE A 3 -2.02 -5.09 -9.50
N PRO A 4 -1.37 -6.23 -9.18
CA PRO A 4 -2.05 -7.35 -8.54
C PRO A 4 -2.75 -6.95 -7.22
N ARG A 5 -3.58 -7.84 -6.68
CA ARG A 5 -4.26 -7.71 -5.38
C ARG A 5 -4.30 -9.05 -4.68
N GLY A 6 -4.61 -9.05 -3.38
CA GLY A 6 -4.58 -10.30 -2.62
C GLY A 6 -3.15 -10.77 -2.45
N ASP A 7 -2.97 -12.09 -2.37
CA ASP A 7 -1.66 -12.71 -2.14
C ASP A 7 -0.64 -12.42 -3.25
N ALA A 8 -1.11 -12.20 -4.48
CA ALA A 8 -0.27 -11.84 -5.62
C ALA A 8 0.28 -10.39 -5.56
N PHE A 9 -0.27 -9.55 -4.69
CA PHE A 9 0.27 -8.22 -4.43
C PHE A 9 1.35 -8.32 -3.36
N LEU A 10 2.58 -7.88 -3.70
CA LEU A 10 3.76 -7.99 -2.82
C LEU A 10 3.90 -9.43 -2.26
N PRO A 11 4.13 -10.43 -3.13
CA PRO A 11 4.16 -11.84 -2.71
C PRO A 11 5.24 -12.13 -1.65
N GLU A 12 6.27 -11.30 -1.58
CA GLU A 12 7.33 -11.36 -0.57
C GLU A 12 6.94 -10.82 0.82
N TYR A 13 5.78 -10.15 0.95
CA TYR A 13 5.26 -9.67 2.23
C TYR A 13 3.93 -10.32 2.56
N THR A 14 3.78 -10.80 3.79
CA THR A 14 2.48 -11.14 4.36
C THR A 14 1.70 -9.87 4.70
N ARG A 15 0.41 -10.03 5.03
CA ARG A 15 -0.40 -8.92 5.56
C ARG A 15 0.18 -8.41 6.87
N GLU A 16 0.64 -9.33 7.72
CA GLU A 16 1.19 -9.06 9.04
C GLU A 16 2.49 -8.25 8.94
N ASP A 17 3.37 -8.57 7.98
CA ASP A 17 4.60 -7.79 7.73
C ASP A 17 4.29 -6.32 7.39
N LEU A 18 3.29 -6.09 6.54
CA LEU A 18 2.86 -4.74 6.17
C LEU A 18 2.27 -3.97 7.35
N ILE A 19 1.55 -4.67 8.25
CA ILE A 19 1.02 -4.10 9.49
C ILE A 19 2.17 -3.71 10.42
N GLU A 20 3.18 -4.56 10.58
CA GLU A 20 4.35 -4.22 11.41
C GLU A 20 5.07 -2.99 10.89
N LEU A 21 5.29 -2.89 9.57
CA LEU A 21 5.89 -1.72 8.94
C LEU A 21 5.03 -0.47 9.19
N TYR A 22 3.71 -0.57 9.05
CA TYR A 22 2.78 0.53 9.33
C TYR A 22 2.86 1.01 10.79
N LEU A 23 3.01 0.10 11.74
CA LEU A 23 3.11 0.44 13.17
C LEU A 23 4.43 1.13 13.51
N LYS A 24 5.54 0.70 12.88
CA LYS A 24 6.88 1.25 13.08
C LYS A 24 7.10 2.60 12.37
N GLU A 25 6.35 2.85 11.29
CA GLU A 25 6.49 4.07 10.48
C GLU A 25 6.04 5.34 11.22
N LYS A 26 6.88 6.37 11.15
CA LYS A 26 6.70 7.69 11.76
C LYS A 26 6.31 8.74 10.72
N ASP A 27 6.77 8.61 9.48
CA ASP A 27 6.37 9.53 8.42
C ASP A 27 4.89 9.32 8.05
N SER A 28 4.11 10.37 8.20
CA SER A 28 2.66 10.32 7.97
C SER A 28 2.29 9.94 6.53
N LYS A 29 3.11 10.33 5.53
CA LYS A 29 2.84 10.02 4.12
C LYS A 29 3.18 8.56 3.83
N ALA A 30 4.32 8.06 4.29
CA ALA A 30 4.72 6.66 4.18
C ALA A 30 3.72 5.76 4.90
N LYS A 31 3.28 6.14 6.10
CA LYS A 31 2.26 5.43 6.87
C LYS A 31 0.94 5.31 6.11
N MET A 32 0.51 6.38 5.44
CA MET A 32 -0.71 6.36 4.61
C MET A 32 -0.55 5.46 3.37
N ARG A 33 0.63 5.46 2.76
CA ARG A 33 0.94 4.52 1.67
C ARG A 33 0.84 3.09 2.20
N LEU A 34 1.49 2.77 3.32
CA LEU A 34 1.50 1.43 3.92
C LEU A 34 0.08 0.94 4.17
N LEU A 35 -0.79 1.82 4.67
CA LEU A 35 -2.20 1.51 4.85
C LEU A 35 -2.91 1.17 3.53
N ALA A 36 -2.61 1.89 2.45
CA ALA A 36 -3.13 1.55 1.12
C ALA A 36 -2.61 0.18 0.62
N ALA A 37 -1.36 -0.16 0.91
CA ALA A 37 -0.77 -1.46 0.56
C ALA A 37 -1.40 -2.61 1.36
N ILE A 38 -1.64 -2.43 2.66
CA ILE A 38 -2.38 -3.40 3.49
C ILE A 38 -3.74 -3.68 2.87
N TYR A 39 -4.52 -2.65 2.53
CA TYR A 39 -5.81 -2.85 1.89
C TYR A 39 -5.72 -3.54 0.53
N ARG A 40 -4.68 -3.26 -0.25
CA ARG A 40 -4.47 -3.94 -1.53
C ARG A 40 -4.11 -5.43 -1.34
N LYS A 41 -3.32 -5.74 -0.31
CA LYS A 41 -3.02 -7.11 0.13
C LYS A 41 -4.27 -7.85 0.61
N GLU A 42 -5.20 -7.15 1.25
CA GLU A 42 -6.53 -7.68 1.61
C GLU A 42 -7.48 -7.84 0.42
N GLY A 43 -7.05 -7.53 -0.81
CA GLY A 43 -7.81 -7.79 -2.04
C GLY A 43 -8.71 -6.65 -2.50
N LEU A 44 -8.67 -5.49 -1.84
CA LEU A 44 -9.51 -4.35 -2.21
C LEU A 44 -9.13 -3.75 -3.56
N LYS A 45 -10.15 -3.21 -4.25
CA LYS A 45 -10.03 -2.39 -5.46
C LYS A 45 -9.60 -0.96 -5.10
N TYR A 46 -8.96 -0.25 -6.03
CA TYR A 46 -8.55 1.15 -5.81
C TYR A 46 -9.72 2.05 -5.40
N ARG A 47 -10.92 1.81 -5.93
CA ARG A 47 -12.12 2.55 -5.54
C ARG A 47 -12.38 2.36 -4.04
N GLU A 48 -12.40 1.13 -3.53
CA GLU A 48 -12.66 0.86 -2.11
C GLU A 48 -11.60 1.51 -1.21
N ILE A 49 -10.33 1.41 -1.60
CA ILE A 49 -9.21 2.05 -0.88
C ILE A 49 -9.36 3.58 -0.90
N SER A 50 -9.72 4.14 -2.07
CA SER A 50 -9.97 5.56 -2.28
C SER A 50 -11.08 6.09 -1.37
N TRP A 51 -12.19 5.37 -1.24
CA TRP A 51 -13.28 5.71 -0.33
C TRP A 51 -12.85 5.68 1.14
N ARG A 52 -12.07 4.67 1.55
CA ARG A 52 -11.59 4.53 2.93
C ARG A 52 -10.58 5.61 3.31
N LEU A 53 -9.63 5.88 2.43
CA LEU A 53 -8.52 6.81 2.70
C LEU A 53 -8.84 8.25 2.30
N LYS A 54 -9.95 8.49 1.60
CA LYS A 54 -10.35 9.81 1.07
C LYS A 54 -9.34 10.43 0.10
N TYR A 55 -8.63 9.60 -0.65
CA TYR A 55 -7.73 10.02 -1.74
C TYR A 55 -8.26 9.55 -3.08
N ALA A 56 -7.94 10.25 -4.17
CA ALA A 56 -8.30 9.82 -5.52
C ALA A 56 -7.73 8.44 -5.86
N SER A 57 -8.50 7.62 -6.59
CA SER A 57 -8.05 6.27 -7.00
C SER A 57 -6.76 6.29 -7.85
N THR A 58 -6.51 7.38 -8.59
CA THR A 58 -5.27 7.62 -9.33
C THR A 58 -4.06 7.81 -8.39
N THR A 59 -4.25 8.52 -7.28
CA THR A 59 -3.24 8.69 -6.23
C THR A 59 -2.92 7.35 -5.58
N ILE A 60 -3.93 6.57 -5.20
CA ILE A 60 -3.76 5.22 -4.64
C ILE A 60 -2.99 4.34 -5.62
N LYS A 61 -3.39 4.31 -6.90
CA LYS A 61 -2.68 3.56 -7.93
C LYS A 61 -1.24 4.04 -8.09
N GLY A 62 -0.99 5.35 -7.99
CA GLY A 62 0.35 5.94 -8.01
C GLY A 62 1.24 5.46 -6.87
N TRP A 63 0.71 5.43 -5.65
CA TRP A 63 1.41 4.94 -4.47
C TRP A 63 1.73 3.45 -4.56
N LEU A 64 0.79 2.63 -5.02
CA LEU A 64 0.99 1.19 -5.16
C LEU A 64 1.91 0.83 -6.34
N ARG A 65 1.96 1.69 -7.38
CA ARG A 65 2.80 1.47 -8.57
C ARG A 65 4.25 1.87 -8.35
N ARG A 66 4.48 2.98 -7.62
CA ARG A 66 5.85 3.36 -7.25
C ARG A 66 6.34 2.29 -6.28
N ARG A 67 7.40 1.59 -6.71
CA ARG A 67 8.04 0.49 -5.99
C ARG A 67 7.93 0.71 -4.48
N PHE A 68 6.98 0.00 -3.88
CA PHE A 68 6.89 -0.21 -2.45
C PHE A 68 8.12 -0.97 -1.90
N ILE A 69 9.15 -1.19 -2.71
CA ILE A 69 10.28 -2.07 -2.40
C ILE A 69 11.62 -1.37 -2.67
N ASN A 70 11.66 -0.22 -3.35
CA ASN A 70 12.96 0.42 -3.62
C ASN A 70 13.45 1.33 -2.49
N GLU A 71 12.59 1.68 -1.53
CA GLU A 71 12.79 2.90 -0.74
C GLU A 71 12.09 2.85 0.62
N TYR A 72 11.98 1.67 1.25
CA TYR A 72 11.78 1.61 2.72
C TYR A 72 13.11 1.81 3.49
N VAL A 73 14.12 2.30 2.76
CA VAL A 73 15.36 2.95 3.21
C VAL A 73 15.47 4.20 2.31
N PHE A 74 15.09 5.36 2.85
CA PHE A 74 15.41 6.75 2.45
C PHE A 74 15.21 7.18 0.98
N GLU A 75 14.30 8.14 0.74
CA GLU A 75 14.60 9.56 0.42
C GLU A 75 13.36 10.45 0.70
#